data_AF-A0A960VQA3-F1
#
_entry.id   AF-A0A960VQA3-F1
#
_cell.length_a   1.000
_cell.length_b   1.000
_cell.length_c   1.000
_cell.angle_alpha   90.00
_cell.angle_beta   90.00
_cell.angle_gamma   90.00
#
_symmetry.space_group_name_H-M   'P 1'
#
loop_
_entity.id
_entity.type
_entity.pdbx_description
1 polymer ?
#
loop_
_entity_poly.entity_id
_entity_poly.type
_entity_poly.pdbx_seq_one_letter_code
_entity_poly.pdbx_strand_id
1 'polypeptide(L)'
;SLAAASLRAARHSVAASEPNKSLHTAQAIVEAAAAARLERTDAIVALGGGVVGDLAGFAASIYRRGIDIVHCPTTLLAMVDAAIGGKTAANLLTPDARLLKNMAGTFHQPKAVLADTAALASLPPRHLRAGLAECVKHAMLAAHAGDPDLLAAMEQDPPAVAASSLAPAATARLIDLIARN
;
A
#
# COMPACT_ATOMS: atom_id res chain seq x y z
N SER A 1 -14.43 4.32 15.47
CA SER A 1 -12.99 4.33 15.80
C SER A 1 -12.62 2.98 16.42
N LEU A 2 -11.32 2.62 16.48
CA LEU A 2 -10.89 1.36 17.13
C LEU A 2 -11.33 1.30 18.61
N ALA A 3 -11.28 2.42 19.32
CA ALA A 3 -11.76 2.51 20.70
C ALA A 3 -13.28 2.25 20.82
N ALA A 4 -14.09 2.73 19.86
CA ALA A 4 -15.53 2.44 19.83
C ALA A 4 -15.83 0.95 19.56
N ALA A 5 -14.88 0.21 18.97
CA ALA A 5 -14.92 -1.24 18.82
C ALA A 5 -14.24 -1.98 19.99
N SER A 6 -13.94 -1.27 21.09
CA SER A 6 -13.26 -1.81 22.28
C SER A 6 -11.88 -2.43 22.02
N LEU A 7 -11.19 -1.97 20.97
CA LEU A 7 -9.83 -2.39 20.65
C LEU A 7 -8.81 -1.44 21.28
N ARG A 8 -7.76 -2.02 21.89
CA ARG A 8 -6.57 -1.28 22.32
C ARG A 8 -5.64 -1.11 21.13
N ALA A 9 -5.08 0.09 20.95
CA ALA A 9 -4.17 0.38 19.84
C ALA A 9 -2.92 1.11 20.35
N ALA A 10 -1.78 0.78 19.75
CA ALA A 10 -0.54 1.53 19.85
C ALA A 10 -0.19 2.10 18.47
N ARG A 11 0.52 3.23 18.43
CA ARG A 11 0.94 3.88 17.19
C ARG A 11 2.46 3.94 17.11
N HIS A 12 3.00 3.47 16.00
CA HIS A 12 4.39 3.68 15.60
C HIS A 12 4.41 4.44 14.28
N SER A 13 5.31 5.42 14.13
CA SER A 13 5.38 6.28 12.95
C SER A 13 6.69 6.04 12.21
N VAL A 14 6.59 5.91 10.89
CA VAL A 14 7.72 5.73 9.99
C VAL A 14 7.77 6.93 9.04
N ALA A 15 8.94 7.53 8.87
CA ALA A 15 9.16 8.50 7.82
C ALA A 15 9.24 7.77 6.46
N ALA A 16 8.12 7.74 5.73
CA ALA A 16 7.98 6.97 4.50
C ALA A 16 8.83 7.55 3.36
N SER A 17 10.01 6.96 3.15
CA SER A 17 10.91 7.29 2.06
C SER A 17 11.66 6.03 1.61
N GLU A 18 12.14 6.01 0.37
CA GLU A 18 12.91 4.89 -0.15
C GLU A 18 14.19 4.60 0.67
N PRO A 19 14.97 5.60 1.13
CA PRO A 19 16.10 5.36 2.03
C PRO A 19 15.70 4.74 3.38
N ASN A 20 14.51 5.09 3.88
CA ASN A 20 14.01 4.54 5.15
C ASN A 20 13.34 3.17 4.99
N LYS A 21 13.21 2.65 3.76
CA LYS A 21 12.68 1.32 3.49
C LYS A 21 13.75 0.25 3.74
N SER A 22 14.16 0.09 5.00
CA SER A 22 15.30 -0.74 5.39
C SER A 22 14.94 -1.77 6.47
N LEU A 23 15.81 -2.77 6.66
CA LEU A 23 15.67 -3.74 7.75
C LEU A 23 15.69 -3.09 9.13
N HIS A 24 16.43 -1.98 9.29
CA HIS A 24 16.43 -1.21 10.53
C HIS A 24 15.04 -0.64 10.86
N THR A 25 14.36 -0.08 9.86
CA THR A 25 13.00 0.44 10.05
C THR A 25 12.01 -0.71 10.30
N ALA A 26 12.14 -1.84 9.62
CA ALA A 26 11.32 -3.02 9.89
C ALA A 26 11.53 -3.54 11.33
N GLN A 27 12.77 -3.59 11.80
CA GLN A 27 13.11 -3.95 13.18
C GLN A 27 12.45 -3.00 14.19
N ALA A 28 12.47 -1.68 13.95
CA ALA A 28 11.82 -0.72 14.83
C ALA A 28 10.30 -0.96 14.95
N ILE A 29 9.64 -1.41 13.87
CA ILE A 29 8.22 -1.79 13.90
C ILE A 29 8.01 -3.05 14.74
N VAL A 30 8.87 -4.06 14.60
CA VAL A 30 8.84 -5.31 15.39
C VAL A 30 9.04 -5.01 16.88
N GLU A 31 9.98 -4.13 17.22
CA GLU A 31 10.23 -3.68 18.59
C GLU A 31 9.02 -2.92 19.16
N ALA A 32 8.39 -2.06 18.36
CA ALA A 32 7.17 -1.36 18.76
C ALA A 32 6.01 -2.33 19.01
N ALA A 33 5.85 -3.36 18.17
CA ALA A 33 4.86 -4.42 18.38
C ALA A 33 5.11 -5.20 19.68
N ALA A 34 6.38 -5.53 19.96
CA ALA A 34 6.76 -6.17 21.22
C ALA A 34 6.50 -5.29 22.45
N ALA A 35 6.85 -4.00 22.39
CA ALA A 35 6.60 -3.04 23.46
C ALA A 35 5.10 -2.83 23.74
N ALA A 36 4.29 -2.85 22.68
CA ALA A 36 2.83 -2.81 22.77
C ALA A 36 2.20 -4.15 23.19
N ARG A 37 3.02 -5.21 23.37
CA ARG A 37 2.63 -6.56 23.77
C ARG A 37 1.61 -7.20 22.82
N LEU A 38 1.82 -7.05 21.51
CA LEU A 38 0.99 -7.75 20.53
C LEU A 38 1.14 -9.27 20.69
N GLU A 39 0.02 -9.97 20.61
CA GLU A 39 -0.08 -11.42 20.59
C GLU A 39 -0.33 -11.94 19.18
N ARG A 40 -0.39 -13.26 19.02
CA ARG A 40 -0.60 -13.90 17.70
C ARG A 40 -1.95 -13.59 17.07
N THR A 41 -2.93 -13.24 17.89
CA THR A 41 -4.29 -12.90 17.48
C THR A 41 -4.47 -11.40 17.24
N ASP A 42 -3.45 -10.59 17.52
CA ASP A 42 -3.48 -9.16 17.23
C ASP A 42 -3.05 -8.90 15.78
N ALA A 43 -3.29 -7.67 15.34
CA ALA A 43 -2.99 -7.25 13.97
C ALA A 43 -2.16 -5.96 13.92
N ILE A 44 -1.31 -5.86 12.90
CA ILE A 44 -0.70 -4.60 12.48
C ILE A 44 -1.62 -3.94 11.44
N VAL A 45 -1.86 -2.64 11.58
CA VAL A 45 -2.59 -1.84 10.57
C VAL A 45 -1.59 -0.93 9.86
N ALA A 46 -1.36 -1.19 8.58
CA ALA A 46 -0.46 -0.40 7.75
C ALA A 46 -1.19 0.76 7.09
N LEU A 47 -1.14 1.94 7.69
CA LEU A 47 -1.73 3.17 7.15
C LEU A 47 -0.69 4.02 6.43
N GLY A 48 -0.69 4.02 5.10
CA GLY A 48 0.26 4.79 4.30
C GLY A 48 0.37 4.33 2.84
N GLY A 49 1.40 4.79 2.13
CA GLY A 49 1.74 4.31 0.78
C GLY A 49 2.53 2.99 0.79
N GLY A 50 3.04 2.59 -0.38
CA GLY A 50 3.72 1.30 -0.57
C GLY A 50 4.89 1.04 0.37
N VAL A 51 5.70 2.05 0.70
CA VAL A 51 6.82 1.92 1.68
C VAL A 51 6.32 1.47 3.05
N VAL A 52 5.23 2.05 3.53
CA VAL A 52 4.65 1.68 4.84
C VAL A 52 4.04 0.28 4.76
N GLY A 53 3.31 -0.02 3.68
CA GLY A 53 2.75 -1.35 3.44
C GLY A 53 3.79 -2.45 3.47
N ASP A 54 4.86 -2.28 2.71
CA ASP A 54 5.96 -3.24 2.62
C ASP A 54 6.65 -3.48 3.97
N LEU A 55 7.02 -2.42 4.68
CA LEU A 55 7.74 -2.54 5.96
C LEU A 55 6.85 -3.10 7.06
N ALA A 56 5.59 -2.65 7.14
CA ALA A 56 4.64 -3.17 8.12
C ALA A 56 4.27 -4.63 7.82
N GLY A 57 4.12 -4.99 6.54
CA GLY A 57 3.87 -6.36 6.09
C GLY A 57 5.02 -7.29 6.41
N PHE A 58 6.25 -6.85 6.16
CA PHE A 58 7.43 -7.63 6.48
C PHE A 58 7.61 -7.74 8.00
N ALA A 59 7.36 -6.69 8.76
CA ALA A 59 7.37 -6.75 10.22
C ALA A 59 6.30 -7.71 10.77
N ALA A 60 5.08 -7.70 10.20
CA ALA A 60 4.00 -8.60 10.59
C ALA A 60 4.31 -10.06 10.28
N SER A 61 5.01 -10.35 9.17
CA SER A 61 5.37 -11.71 8.78
C SER A 61 6.44 -12.33 9.69
N ILE A 62 7.36 -11.52 10.22
CA ILE A 62 8.44 -12.01 11.08
C ILE A 62 8.11 -11.91 12.57
N TYR A 63 7.24 -10.99 12.99
CA TYR A 63 6.83 -10.89 14.40
C TYR A 63 6.06 -12.13 14.83
N ARG A 64 6.54 -12.82 15.88
CA ARG A 64 5.99 -14.09 16.37
C ARG A 64 5.81 -15.18 15.30
N ARG A 65 6.59 -15.09 14.20
CA ARG A 65 6.52 -15.93 12.98
C ARG A 65 5.24 -15.74 12.16
N GLY A 66 4.64 -14.56 12.24
CA GLY A 66 3.43 -14.20 11.52
C GLY A 66 2.32 -13.79 12.48
N ILE A 67 1.87 -12.55 12.33
CA ILE A 67 0.61 -12.05 12.87
C ILE A 67 -0.21 -11.40 11.76
N ASP A 68 -1.47 -11.10 12.05
CA ASP A 68 -2.37 -10.54 11.06
C ASP A 68 -1.93 -9.12 10.62
N ILE A 69 -2.19 -8.79 9.36
CA ILE A 69 -2.00 -7.44 8.85
C ILE A 69 -3.23 -6.98 8.06
N VAL A 70 -3.58 -5.70 8.25
CA VAL A 70 -4.56 -5.00 7.43
C VAL A 70 -3.86 -3.84 6.73
N HIS A 71 -3.98 -3.77 5.41
CA HIS A 71 -3.47 -2.63 4.64
C HIS A 71 -4.55 -1.56 4.50
N CYS A 72 -4.21 -0.33 4.84
CA CYS A 72 -5.02 0.86 4.58
C CYS A 72 -4.22 1.80 3.66
N PRO A 73 -4.10 1.47 2.37
CA PRO A 73 -3.28 2.23 1.42
C PRO A 73 -3.81 3.66 1.25
N THR A 74 -2.92 4.65 1.30
CA THR A 74 -3.27 6.08 1.17
C THR A 74 -2.71 6.74 -0.09
N THR A 75 -2.11 5.95 -0.98
CA THR A 75 -1.61 6.41 -2.28
C THR A 75 -2.22 5.53 -3.37
N LEU A 76 -2.58 6.12 -4.52
CA LEU A 76 -3.20 5.35 -5.60
C LEU A 76 -2.34 4.16 -6.04
N LEU A 77 -1.02 4.35 -6.18
CA LEU A 77 -0.09 3.26 -6.52
C LEU A 77 -0.14 2.09 -5.52
N ALA A 78 -0.38 2.38 -4.24
CA ALA A 78 -0.49 1.32 -3.24
C ALA A 78 -1.85 0.62 -3.30
N MET A 79 -2.91 1.35 -3.63
CA MET A 79 -4.26 0.79 -3.79
C MET A 79 -4.34 -0.21 -4.96
N VAL A 80 -3.60 0.03 -6.05
CA VAL A 80 -3.70 -0.76 -7.30
C VAL A 80 -2.57 -1.77 -7.52
N ASP A 81 -1.55 -1.79 -6.66
CA ASP A 81 -0.39 -2.69 -6.82
C ASP A 81 0.15 -3.13 -5.46
N ALA A 82 0.78 -2.23 -4.71
CA ALA A 82 1.61 -2.62 -3.57
C ALA A 82 0.85 -3.24 -2.37
N ALA A 83 -0.45 -2.99 -2.20
CA ALA A 83 -1.25 -3.59 -1.13
C ALA A 83 -1.81 -4.98 -1.50
N ILE A 84 -1.63 -5.42 -2.75
CA ILE A 84 -2.23 -6.63 -3.33
C ILE A 84 -1.12 -7.66 -3.60
N GLY A 85 -1.43 -8.95 -3.40
CA GLY A 85 -0.51 -10.06 -3.71
C GLY A 85 0.45 -10.45 -2.59
N GLY A 86 0.46 -9.73 -1.46
CA GLY A 86 1.17 -10.13 -0.24
C GLY A 86 2.70 -10.02 -0.30
N LYS A 87 3.25 -9.35 -1.31
CA LYS A 87 4.69 -9.06 -1.38
C LYS A 87 5.01 -8.00 -0.33
N THR A 88 5.99 -8.29 0.51
CA THR A 88 6.44 -7.39 1.58
C THR A 88 7.96 -7.39 1.60
N ALA A 89 8.59 -6.22 1.69
CA ALA A 89 10.04 -6.17 1.65
C ALA A 89 10.68 -4.94 2.30
N ALA A 90 11.94 -5.11 2.69
CA ALA A 90 12.88 -4.05 2.96
C ALA A 90 14.02 -4.06 1.92
N ASN A 91 14.64 -2.91 1.71
CA ASN A 91 15.84 -2.77 0.90
C ASN A 91 17.07 -3.25 1.70
N LEU A 92 18.04 -3.81 0.99
CA LEU A 92 19.36 -4.14 1.53
C LEU A 92 20.39 -3.11 1.06
N LEU A 93 21.30 -2.74 1.94
CA LEU A 93 22.50 -2.00 1.60
C LEU A 93 23.69 -2.96 1.63
N THR A 94 24.40 -3.10 0.53
CA THR A 94 25.58 -3.95 0.45
C THR A 94 26.80 -3.28 1.10
N PRO A 95 27.88 -4.03 1.42
CA PRO A 95 29.09 -3.45 2.01
C PRO A 95 29.73 -2.32 1.18
N ASP A 96 29.57 -2.36 -0.16
CA ASP A 96 29.99 -1.32 -1.12
C ASP A 96 28.96 -0.18 -1.28
N ALA A 97 28.03 -0.02 -0.32
CA ALA A 97 27.02 1.03 -0.27
C ALA A 97 26.01 1.06 -1.44
N ARG A 98 25.81 -0.07 -2.13
CA ARG A 98 24.79 -0.20 -3.19
C ARG A 98 23.44 -0.59 -2.60
N LEU A 99 22.39 0.14 -2.99
CA LEU A 99 21.01 -0.12 -2.57
C LEU A 99 20.39 -1.22 -3.45
N LEU A 100 20.09 -2.38 -2.86
CA LEU A 100 19.33 -3.45 -3.48
C LEU A 100 17.86 -3.35 -3.03
N LYS A 101 16.99 -2.94 -3.95
CA LYS A 101 15.58 -2.73 -3.66
C LYS A 101 14.84 -4.05 -3.45
N ASN A 102 13.95 -4.08 -2.47
CA ASN A 102 13.04 -5.19 -2.17
C ASN A 102 13.72 -6.56 -2.02
N MET A 103 14.99 -6.59 -1.61
CA MET A 103 15.79 -7.81 -1.62
C MET A 103 15.55 -8.71 -0.40
N ALA A 104 15.20 -8.13 0.75
CA ALA A 104 14.84 -8.88 1.94
C ALA A 104 13.33 -8.79 2.14
N GLY A 105 12.61 -9.90 2.00
CA GLY A 105 11.16 -9.87 2.03
C GLY A 105 10.52 -11.23 2.21
N THR A 106 9.19 -11.20 2.33
CA THR A 106 8.33 -12.38 2.48
C THR A 106 7.06 -12.22 1.67
N PHE A 107 6.43 -13.35 1.35
CA PHE A 107 5.03 -13.37 0.94
C PHE A 107 4.15 -13.53 2.18
N HIS A 108 3.41 -12.48 2.56
CA HIS A 108 2.52 -12.46 3.72
C HIS A 108 1.20 -11.78 3.34
N GLN A 109 0.12 -12.55 3.28
CA GLN A 109 -1.17 -12.05 2.79
C GLN A 109 -1.87 -11.20 3.85
N PRO A 110 -2.42 -10.03 3.49
CA PRO A 110 -3.26 -9.27 4.41
C PRO A 110 -4.59 -9.97 4.67
N LYS A 111 -5.15 -9.74 5.86
CA LYS A 111 -6.54 -10.13 6.19
C LYS A 111 -7.56 -9.26 5.48
N ALA A 112 -7.21 -8.00 5.22
CA ALA A 112 -8.04 -7.06 4.49
C ALA A 112 -7.19 -5.94 3.87
N VAL A 113 -7.69 -5.38 2.77
CA VAL A 113 -7.20 -4.14 2.17
C VAL A 113 -8.35 -3.13 2.17
N LEU A 114 -8.17 -2.00 2.84
CA LEU A 114 -9.16 -0.93 2.96
C LEU A 114 -8.70 0.28 2.14
N ALA A 115 -9.07 0.32 0.86
CA ALA A 115 -8.71 1.38 -0.07
C ALA A 115 -9.77 2.50 -0.06
N ASP A 116 -9.68 3.42 0.91
CA ASP A 116 -10.55 4.60 0.95
C ASP A 116 -10.05 5.70 0.00
N THR A 117 -10.78 5.92 -1.10
CA THR A 117 -10.44 6.94 -2.10
C THR A 117 -10.43 8.36 -1.54
N ALA A 118 -11.10 8.63 -0.42
CA ALA A 118 -11.07 9.95 0.22
C ALA A 118 -9.65 10.35 0.65
N ALA A 119 -8.77 9.39 0.94
CA ALA A 119 -7.36 9.67 1.27
C ALA A 119 -6.62 10.36 0.11
N LEU A 120 -7.03 10.10 -1.14
CA LEU A 120 -6.39 10.64 -2.34
C LEU A 120 -6.62 12.14 -2.52
N ALA A 121 -7.62 12.73 -1.86
CA ALA A 121 -7.87 14.17 -1.91
C ALA A 121 -6.70 15.00 -1.38
N SER A 122 -5.87 14.40 -0.49
CA SER A 122 -4.68 15.05 0.07
C SER A 122 -3.38 14.65 -0.65
N LEU A 123 -3.45 13.76 -1.65
CA LEU A 123 -2.27 13.20 -2.29
C LEU A 123 -1.64 14.21 -3.27
N PRO A 124 -0.32 14.46 -3.21
CA PRO A 124 0.32 15.37 -4.14
C PRO A 124 0.14 14.90 -5.60
N PRO A 125 -0.10 15.81 -6.56
CA PRO A 125 -0.42 15.44 -7.94
C PRO A 125 0.59 14.51 -8.62
N ARG A 126 1.88 14.62 -8.26
CA ARG A 126 2.94 13.72 -8.76
C ARG A 126 2.70 12.27 -8.36
N HIS A 127 2.29 12.03 -7.11
CA HIS A 127 2.04 10.67 -6.61
C HIS A 127 0.74 10.09 -7.17
N LEU A 128 -0.28 10.94 -7.40
CA LEU A 128 -1.48 10.52 -8.11
C LEU A 128 -1.14 10.04 -9.53
N ARG A 129 -0.41 10.85 -10.31
CA ARG A 129 0.05 10.47 -11.66
C ARG A 129 0.88 9.19 -11.70
N ALA A 130 1.71 8.95 -10.68
CA ALA A 130 2.46 7.71 -10.58
C ALA A 130 1.55 6.48 -10.43
N GLY A 131 0.49 6.57 -9.63
CA GLY A 131 -0.50 5.50 -9.52
C GLY A 131 -1.32 5.31 -10.80
N LEU A 132 -1.64 6.40 -11.49
CA LEU A 132 -2.36 6.36 -12.77
C LEU A 132 -1.56 5.71 -13.89
N ALA A 133 -0.25 5.95 -13.93
CA ALA A 133 0.63 5.26 -14.87
C ALA A 133 0.51 3.73 -14.70
N GLU A 134 0.37 3.26 -13.46
CA GLU A 134 0.23 1.84 -13.20
C GLU A 134 -1.15 1.29 -13.56
N CYS A 135 -2.19 2.08 -13.33
CA CYS A 135 -3.52 1.79 -13.85
C CYS A 135 -3.52 1.62 -15.38
N VAL A 136 -2.83 2.50 -16.12
CA VAL A 136 -2.69 2.39 -17.58
C VAL A 136 -1.97 1.11 -17.96
N LYS A 137 -0.88 0.76 -17.26
CA LYS A 137 -0.17 -0.50 -17.48
C LYS A 137 -1.12 -1.70 -17.33
N HIS A 138 -1.91 -1.75 -16.26
CA HIS A 138 -2.90 -2.81 -16.05
C HIS A 138 -3.98 -2.83 -17.15
N ALA A 139 -4.50 -1.67 -17.56
CA ALA A 139 -5.47 -1.55 -18.65
C ALA A 139 -4.92 -2.07 -19.99
N MET A 140 -3.66 -1.73 -20.32
CA MET A 140 -3.00 -2.24 -21.52
C MET A 140 -2.84 -3.76 -21.45
N LEU A 141 -2.43 -4.32 -20.31
CA LEU A 141 -2.29 -5.78 -20.15
C LEU A 141 -3.65 -6.50 -20.21
N ALA A 142 -4.68 -5.93 -19.58
CA ALA A 142 -6.03 -6.47 -19.56
C ALA A 142 -6.65 -6.50 -20.97
N ALA A 143 -6.43 -5.46 -21.79
CA ALA A 143 -6.88 -5.44 -23.18
C ALA A 143 -6.29 -6.59 -24.01
N HIS A 144 -5.02 -6.94 -23.76
CA HIS A 144 -4.39 -8.10 -24.41
C HIS A 144 -4.89 -9.44 -23.83
N ALA A 145 -5.41 -9.45 -22.60
CA ALA A 145 -5.92 -10.62 -21.90
C ALA A 145 -7.45 -10.83 -22.03
N GLY A 146 -8.15 -9.96 -22.76
CA GLY A 146 -9.59 -10.11 -23.08
C GLY A 146 -10.55 -9.13 -22.39
N ASP A 147 -10.06 -8.12 -21.66
CA ASP A 147 -10.87 -7.00 -21.12
C ASP A 147 -10.44 -5.67 -21.76
N PRO A 148 -10.89 -5.38 -23.00
CA PRO A 148 -10.56 -4.13 -23.70
C PRO A 148 -11.26 -2.90 -23.11
N ASP A 149 -12.28 -3.09 -22.28
CA ASP A 149 -13.14 -2.01 -21.79
C ASP A 149 -12.41 -1.10 -20.80
N LEU A 150 -11.45 -1.65 -20.04
CA LEU A 150 -10.68 -0.86 -19.07
C LEU A 150 -9.83 0.22 -19.74
N LEU A 151 -9.18 -0.09 -20.87
CA LEU A 151 -8.37 0.89 -21.60
C LEU A 151 -9.26 1.96 -22.24
N ALA A 152 -10.35 1.56 -22.90
CA ALA A 152 -11.30 2.49 -23.50
C ALA A 152 -11.94 3.42 -22.45
N ALA A 153 -12.25 2.91 -21.25
CA ALA A 153 -12.77 3.70 -20.14
C ALA A 153 -11.77 4.77 -19.65
N MET A 154 -10.46 4.47 -19.68
CA MET A 154 -9.42 5.43 -19.31
C MET A 154 -9.19 6.51 -20.38
N GLU A 155 -9.33 6.16 -21.67
CA GLU A 155 -9.14 7.10 -22.79
C GLU A 155 -10.28 8.12 -22.93
N GLN A 156 -11.50 7.77 -22.53
CA GLN A 156 -12.67 8.64 -22.65
C GLN A 156 -12.67 9.83 -21.67
N ASP A 157 -11.84 9.82 -20.63
CA ASP A 157 -11.82 10.92 -19.63
C ASP A 157 -10.42 11.24 -19.03
N PRO A 158 -9.46 11.70 -19.85
CA PRO A 158 -8.10 12.06 -19.37
C PRO A 158 -8.05 13.18 -18.29
N PRO A 159 -8.89 14.25 -18.34
CA PRO A 159 -8.82 15.36 -17.39
C PRO A 159 -9.41 15.07 -16.01
N ALA A 160 -10.47 14.25 -15.88
CA ALA A 160 -11.08 13.96 -14.58
C ALA A 160 -10.18 13.09 -13.68
N VAL A 161 -9.28 12.34 -14.31
CA VAL A 161 -8.30 11.48 -13.67
C VAL A 161 -7.05 12.28 -13.24
N ALA A 162 -6.72 13.35 -13.96
CA ALA A 162 -5.57 14.22 -13.67
C ALA A 162 -5.89 15.43 -12.77
N ALA A 163 -7.15 15.83 -12.65
CA ALA A 163 -7.55 17.01 -11.89
C ALA A 163 -7.70 16.69 -10.39
N SER A 164 -7.14 17.55 -9.55
CA SER A 164 -7.13 17.54 -8.08
C SER A 164 -8.51 17.68 -7.40
N SER A 165 -9.59 17.48 -8.16
CA SER A 165 -10.99 17.58 -7.74
C SER A 165 -11.68 16.29 -8.16
N LEU A 166 -11.71 15.31 -7.25
CA LEU A 166 -12.51 14.10 -7.41
C LEU A 166 -13.99 14.47 -7.34
N ALA A 167 -14.57 14.90 -8.47
CA ALA A 167 -16.02 14.97 -8.59
C ALA A 167 -16.63 13.58 -8.29
N PRO A 168 -17.89 13.47 -7.82
CA PRO A 168 -18.50 12.18 -7.48
C PRO A 168 -18.42 11.13 -8.59
N ALA A 169 -18.57 11.55 -9.85
CA ALA A 169 -18.42 10.67 -11.02
C ALA A 169 -16.98 10.18 -11.24
N ALA A 170 -15.97 11.02 -10.95
CA ALA A 170 -14.56 10.61 -10.99
C ALA A 170 -14.23 9.64 -9.84
N THR A 171 -14.89 9.79 -8.69
CA THR A 171 -14.72 8.90 -7.53
C THR A 171 -15.26 7.49 -7.81
N ALA A 172 -16.46 7.36 -8.39
CA ALA A 172 -17.03 6.06 -8.73
C ALA A 172 -16.16 5.29 -9.73
N ARG A 173 -15.60 5.98 -10.74
CA ARG A 173 -14.66 5.39 -11.70
C ARG A 173 -13.33 5.00 -11.06
N LEU A 174 -12.83 5.78 -10.12
CA LEU A 174 -11.60 5.46 -9.41
C LEU A 174 -11.75 4.23 -8.51
N ILE A 175 -12.92 4.05 -7.90
CA ILE A 175 -13.26 2.85 -7.15
C ILE A 175 -13.29 1.63 -8.08
N ASP A 176 -13.96 1.74 -9.23
CA ASP A 176 -14.00 0.66 -10.23
C ASP A 176 -12.59 0.31 -10.72
N LEU A 177 -11.76 1.32 -11.01
CA LEU A 177 -10.37 1.13 -11.39
C LEU A 177 -9.58 0.39 -10.31
N ILE A 178 -9.64 0.83 -9.05
CA ILE A 178 -8.96 0.17 -7.94
C ILE A 178 -9.44 -1.28 -7.76
N ALA A 179 -10.73 -1.54 -7.93
CA ALA A 179 -11.31 -2.87 -7.75
C ALA A 179 -10.97 -3.84 -8.88
N ARG A 180 -10.63 -3.35 -10.08
CA ARG A 180 -10.29 -4.16 -11.26
C ARG A 180 -8.78 -4.42 -11.44
N ASN A 181 -7.93 -3.78 -10.64
CA ASN A 181 -6.48 -4.04 -10.61
C ASN A 181 -6.17 -5.22 -9.67
#